data_AF-A0AAW6T273-F1
#
_entry.id   AF-A0AAW6T273-F1
#
_cell.length_a   1.000
_cell.length_b   1.000
_cell.length_c   1.000
_cell.angle_alpha   90.00
_cell.angle_beta   90.00
_cell.angle_gamma   90.00
#
_symmetry.space_group_name_H-M   'P 1'
#
loop_
_entity.id
_entity.type
_entity.pdbx_description
1 polymer ?
#
loop_
_entity_poly.entity_id
_entity_poly.type
_entity_poly.pdbx_seq_one_letter_code
_entity_poly.pdbx_strand_id
1 'polypeptide(L)' 'MKSISKKNKIFILLFIMLLCVAGLFDIKYKGLFFQLLPNTIQSYLAGFF' A
#
# COMPACT_ATOMS: atom_id res chain seq x y z
N MET A 1 25.96 -17.56 -5.02
CA MET A 1 24.66 -16.88 -4.80
C MET A 1 23.59 -17.91 -4.41
N LYS A 2 23.80 -18.60 -3.28
CA LYS A 2 22.95 -19.72 -2.84
C LYS A 2 22.10 -19.26 -1.66
N SER A 3 20.79 -19.33 -1.86
CA SER A 3 19.75 -19.26 -0.83
C SER A 3 19.58 -17.91 -0.14
N ILE A 4 18.83 -17.00 -0.78
CA ILE A 4 17.92 -16.13 -0.04
C ILE A 4 16.92 -17.07 0.62
N SER A 5 17.27 -17.47 1.84
CA SER A 5 16.63 -18.51 2.63
C SER A 5 15.12 -18.24 2.67
N LYS A 6 14.29 -19.27 2.45
CA LYS A 6 12.80 -19.19 2.34
C LYS A 6 12.14 -18.29 3.39
N LYS A 7 12.76 -18.15 4.56
CA LYS A 7 12.37 -17.25 5.65
C LYS A 7 12.30 -15.77 5.23
N ASN A 8 13.25 -15.28 4.44
CA ASN A 8 13.27 -13.89 3.98
C ASN A 8 12.12 -13.58 2.99
N LYS A 9 11.72 -14.56 2.17
CA LYS A 9 10.58 -14.39 1.25
C LYS A 9 9.26 -14.18 1.98
N ILE A 10 9.06 -14.85 3.12
CA ILE A 10 7.86 -14.70 3.95
C ILE A 10 7.83 -13.32 4.62
N PHE A 11 8.96 -12.83 5.14
CA PHE A 11 9.04 -11.49 5.69
C PHE A 11 8.79 -10.40 4.65
N ILE A 12 9.33 -10.56 3.44
CA ILE A 12 9.07 -9.63 2.33
C ILE A 12 7.57 -9.62 1.98
N LEU A 13 6.95 -10.80 1.91
CA LEU A 13 5.52 -10.93 1.60
C LEU A 13 4.65 -10.28 2.68
N LEU A 14 4.96 -10.52 3.96
CA LEU A 14 4.30 -9.87 5.09
C LEU A 14 4.43 -8.35 5.05
N PHE A 15 5.63 -7.84 4.74
CA PHE A 15 5.88 -6.41 4.65
C PHE A 15 5.08 -5.75 3.52
N ILE A 16 5.01 -6.40 2.34
CA ILE A 16 4.18 -5.94 1.22
C ILE A 16 2.70 -5.94 1.62
N MET A 17 2.22 -6.98 2.30
CA MET A 17 0.84 -7.06 2.74
C MET A 17 0.49 -5.94 3.74
N LEU A 18 1.40 -5.63 4.65
CA LEU A 18 1.27 -4.53 5.61
C LEU A 18 1.21 -3.16 4.91
N LEU A 19 2.08 -2.94 3.92
CA LEU A 19 2.06 -1.75 3.07
C LEU A 19 0.75 -1.61 2.30
N CYS A 20 0.21 -2.70 1.76
CA CYS A 20 -1.08 -2.67 1.07
C CYS A 20 -2.22 -2.29 2.01
N VAL A 21 -2.27 -2.86 3.21
CA VAL A 21 -3.32 -2.53 4.20
C VAL A 21 -3.19 -1.08 4.66
N ALA A 22 -1.97 -0.62 4.97
CA ALA A 22 -1.73 0.76 5.37
C ALA A 22 -2.10 1.75 4.25
N GLY A 23 -1.74 1.46 3.01
CA GLY A 23 -2.09 2.28 1.85
C GLY A 23 -3.60 2.33 1.57
N LEU A 24 -4.29 1.19 1.66
CA LEU A 24 -5.75 1.13 1.53
C LEU A 24 -6.44 1.93 2.64
N PHE A 25 -5.93 1.84 3.87
CA PHE A 25 -6.47 2.59 4.99
C PHE A 25 -6.24 4.10 4.80
N ASP A 26 -5.05 4.51 4.38
CA ASP A 26 -4.75 5.91 4.08
C ASP A 26 -5.68 6.46 2.98
N ILE A 27 -5.89 5.71 1.89
CA ILE A 27 -6.83 6.10 0.82
C ILE A 27 -8.25 6.23 1.34
N LYS A 28 -8.75 5.24 2.10
CA LYS A 28 -10.13 5.23 2.61
C LYS A 28 -10.43 6.40 3.53
N TYR A 29 -9.49 6.76 4.40
CA TYR A 29 -9.68 7.84 5.38
C TYR A 29 -9.11 9.19 4.91
N LYS A 30 -8.79 9.34 3.62
CA LYS A 30 -8.19 10.54 3.04
C LYS A 30 -6.96 11.01 3.82
N GLY A 31 -6.09 10.07 4.16
CA GLY A 31 -4.86 10.25 4.89
C GLY A 31 -3.80 11.05 4.12
N LEU A 32 -2.59 11.10 4.67
CA LEU A 32 -1.52 11.97 4.16
C LEU A 32 -1.11 11.57 2.74
N PHE A 33 -0.99 10.28 2.46
CA PHE A 33 -0.64 9.84 1.12
C PHE A 33 -1.76 10.18 0.15
N PHE A 34 -3.02 9.94 0.52
CA PHE A 34 -4.19 10.32 -0.27
C PHE A 34 -4.18 11.80 -0.67
N GLN A 35 -3.90 12.68 0.29
CA GLN A 35 -3.85 14.13 0.07
C GLN A 35 -2.68 14.57 -0.83
N LEU A 36 -1.59 13.81 -0.82
CA LEU A 36 -0.44 14.03 -1.70
C LEU A 36 -0.70 13.55 -3.14
N LEU A 37 -1.72 12.71 -3.39
CA LEU A 37 -2.06 12.32 -4.76
C LEU A 37 -2.63 13.51 -5.55
N PRO A 38 -2.39 13.54 -6.87
CA PRO A 38 -3.05 14.49 -7.76
C PRO A 38 -4.58 14.41 -7.70
N ASN A 39 -5.25 15.55 -7.86
CA ASN A 39 -6.71 15.68 -7.82
C ASN A 39 -7.44 14.68 -8.74
N THR A 40 -6.89 14.37 -9.91
CA THR A 40 -7.47 13.38 -10.84
C THR A 40 -7.58 11.99 -10.21
N ILE A 41 -6.55 11.58 -9.46
CA ILE A 41 -6.49 10.25 -8.83
C ILE A 41 -7.31 10.25 -7.55
N GLN A 42 -7.30 11.35 -6.79
CA GLN A 42 -8.18 11.50 -5.63
C GLN A 42 -9.65 11.39 -6.02
N SER A 43 -10.09 12.09 -7.07
CA SER A 43 -11.48 12.05 -7.54
C SER A 43 -11.87 10.66 -8.04
N TYR A 44 -10.96 9.96 -8.73
CA TYR A 44 -11.19 8.58 -9.16
C TYR A 44 -11.37 7.64 -7.97
N LEU A 45 -10.48 7.72 -6.99
CA LEU A 45 -10.51 6.88 -5.79
C LEU A 45 -11.70 7.22 -4.86
N ALA A 46 -12.09 8.49 -4.77
CA ALA A 46 -13.27 8.93 -4.01
C ALA A 46 -14.60 8.54 -4.66
N GLY A 47 -14.59 8.19 -5.95
CA GLY A 47 -15.75 7.56 -6.59
C GLY A 47 -15.79 6.04 -6.42
N PHE A 48 -14.69 5.42 -6.00
CA PHE A 48 -14.55 3.98 -5.80
C PHE A 48 -14.80 3.53 -4.35
N PHE A 49 -14.47 4.39 -3.38
CA PHE A 49 -14.72 4.21 -1.94
C PHE A 49 -15.87 5.09 -1.45
#